data_AF-A0A2H1FJW1-F1
#
_entry.id   AF-A0A2H1FJW1-F1
#
_cell.length_a   1.000
_cell.length_b   1.000
_cell.length_c   1.000
_cell.angle_alpha   90.00
_cell.angle_beta   90.00
_cell.angle_gamma   90.00
#
_symmetry.space_group_name_H-M   'P 1'
#
loop_
_entity.id
_entity.type
_entity.pdbx_description
1 polymer ?
#
loop_
_entity_poly.entity_id
_entity_poly.type
_entity_poly.pdbx_seq_one_letter_code
_entity_poly.pdbx_strand_id
1 'polypeptide(L)'
;MAHTTFPSDLPKPEDDGACNHLTGSRFPSVALPATSGSTVDPSTLSGLSILFCYPRTGAPNETITDDWNAIPGARGCTPQACSFRDACDEFKSLGVSNIFGASTQDTPYQQEAKD
;
A
#
# COMPACT_ATOMS: atom_id res chain seq x y z
N MET A 1 20.30 -1.21 5.41
CA MET A 1 19.72 -1.78 4.18
C MET A 1 18.68 -2.79 4.63
N ALA A 2 17.39 -2.52 4.42
CA ALA A 2 16.37 -3.52 4.72
C ALA A 2 16.55 -4.67 3.72
N HIS A 3 16.84 -5.87 4.24
CA HIS A 3 16.93 -7.09 3.45
C HIS A 3 15.53 -7.43 2.89
N THR A 4 15.18 -6.86 1.73
CA THR A 4 13.92 -7.10 1.03
C THR A 4 14.00 -8.37 0.17
N THR A 5 14.49 -9.47 0.74
CA THR A 5 14.42 -10.78 0.08
C THR A 5 12.97 -11.25 0.09
N PHE A 6 12.29 -11.15 -1.04
CA PHE A 6 11.02 -11.83 -1.29
C PHE A 6 11.29 -13.17 -1.99
N PRO A 7 10.48 -14.22 -1.76
CA PRO A 7 10.66 -15.50 -2.43
C PRO A 7 10.55 -15.33 -3.95
N SER A 8 11.48 -15.92 -4.71
CA SER A 8 11.52 -15.82 -6.18
C SER A 8 10.45 -16.67 -6.87
N ASP A 9 9.79 -17.55 -6.11
CA ASP A 9 8.79 -18.51 -6.53
C ASP A 9 7.36 -18.09 -6.20
N LEU A 10 7.12 -16.82 -5.83
CA LEU A 10 5.77 -16.30 -5.67
C LEU A 10 5.01 -16.40 -7.00
N PRO A 11 3.82 -17.03 -7.02
CA PRO A 11 3.02 -17.11 -8.23
C PRO A 11 2.60 -15.71 -8.64
N LYS A 12 2.75 -15.40 -9.94
CA LYS A 12 2.22 -14.17 -10.51
C LYS A 12 0.69 -14.22 -10.39
N PRO A 13 0.04 -13.18 -9.83
CA PRO A 13 -1.42 -13.10 -9.86
C PRO A 13 -1.92 -13.11 -11.31
N GLU A 14 -2.92 -13.94 -11.58
CA GLU A 14 -3.67 -13.91 -12.84
C GLU A 14 -4.79 -12.86 -12.72
N ASP A 15 -5.00 -12.09 -13.78
CA ASP A 15 -6.11 -11.14 -13.84
C ASP A 15 -7.41 -11.92 -14.07
N ASP A 16 -8.23 -12.02 -13.02
CA ASP A 16 -9.53 -12.69 -13.03
C ASP A 16 -10.68 -11.77 -13.47
N GLY A 17 -10.40 -10.48 -13.71
CA GLY A 17 -11.38 -9.48 -14.09
C GLY A 17 -12.39 -9.09 -13.01
N ALA A 18 -12.24 -9.56 -11.76
CA ALA A 18 -13.19 -9.29 -10.68
C ALA A 18 -13.38 -7.78 -10.41
N CYS A 19 -12.34 -6.99 -10.67
CA CYS A 19 -12.31 -5.54 -10.45
C CYS A 19 -12.65 -4.70 -11.70
N ASN A 20 -12.98 -5.30 -12.85
CA ASN A 20 -13.22 -4.56 -14.10
C ASN A 20 -14.34 -3.53 -14.00
N HIS A 21 -15.31 -3.76 -13.11
CA HIS A 21 -16.43 -2.85 -12.84
C HIS A 21 -16.00 -1.54 -12.15
N LEU A 22 -14.80 -1.47 -11.57
CA LEU A 22 -14.32 -0.30 -10.85
C LEU A 22 -13.86 0.84 -11.77
N THR A 23 -13.45 0.54 -13.00
CA THR A 23 -13.06 1.57 -13.98
C THR A 23 -14.25 2.46 -14.31
N GLY A 24 -14.07 3.79 -14.17
CA GLY A 24 -15.13 4.78 -14.38
C GLY A 24 -16.10 4.93 -13.19
N SER A 25 -16.02 4.06 -12.19
CA SER A 25 -16.77 4.21 -10.94
C SER A 25 -16.23 5.37 -10.11
N ARG A 26 -17.11 6.05 -9.37
CA ARG A 26 -16.68 7.05 -8.39
C ARG A 26 -16.15 6.38 -7.15
N PHE A 27 -15.04 6.89 -6.62
CA PHE A 27 -14.55 6.46 -5.32
C PHE A 27 -15.58 6.84 -4.23
N PRO A 28 -15.96 5.91 -3.34
CA PRO A 28 -16.94 6.20 -2.30
C PRO A 28 -16.37 7.18 -1.28
N SER A 29 -17.22 8.06 -0.73
CA SER A 29 -16.82 8.93 0.38
C SER A 29 -16.56 8.08 1.62
N VAL A 30 -15.33 8.16 2.12
CA VAL A 30 -14.89 7.43 3.32
C VAL A 30 -13.82 8.25 4.03
N ALA A 31 -14.07 8.55 5.30
CA ALA A 31 -13.12 9.27 6.15
C ALA A 31 -12.10 8.28 6.73
N LEU A 32 -10.83 8.42 6.35
CA LEU A 32 -9.73 7.57 6.80
C LEU A 32 -8.73 8.35 7.66
N PRO A 33 -8.33 7.83 8.84
CA PRO A 33 -7.26 8.45 9.62
C PRO A 33 -5.93 8.28 8.88
N ALA A 34 -5.11 9.33 8.89
CA ALA A 34 -3.80 9.34 8.25
C ALA A 34 -2.67 9.49 9.28
N THR A 35 -1.48 8.99 8.92
CA THR A 35 -0.27 9.10 9.74
C THR A 35 0.21 10.54 9.96
N SER A 36 -0.31 11.51 9.21
CA SER A 36 -0.15 12.96 9.44
C SER A 36 -0.93 13.48 10.65
N GLY A 37 -1.80 12.66 11.27
CA GLY A 37 -2.72 13.08 12.34
C GLY A 37 -4.00 13.73 11.84
N SER A 38 -4.18 13.85 10.51
CA SER A 38 -5.40 14.35 9.88
C SER A 38 -6.31 13.20 9.44
N THR A 39 -7.57 13.52 9.14
CA THR A 39 -8.49 12.63 8.42
C THR A 39 -8.51 12.99 6.94
N VAL A 40 -8.46 11.98 6.07
CA VAL A 40 -8.47 12.14 4.61
C VAL A 40 -9.69 11.41 4.03
N ASP A 41 -10.43 12.08 3.15
CA ASP A 41 -11.45 11.43 2.31
C ASP A 41 -10.95 11.37 0.86
N PRO A 42 -10.56 10.18 0.34
CA PRO A 42 -10.02 10.06 -1.01
C PRO A 42 -10.99 10.49 -2.11
N SER A 43 -12.31 10.46 -1.86
CA SER A 43 -13.32 10.88 -2.85
C SER A 43 -13.31 12.39 -3.11
N THR A 44 -12.70 13.17 -2.21
CA THR A 44 -12.64 14.63 -2.28
C THR A 44 -11.31 15.15 -2.85
N LEU A 45 -10.35 14.26 -3.10
CA LEU A 45 -9.04 14.63 -3.62
C LEU A 45 -9.14 15.12 -5.06
N SER A 46 -8.38 16.16 -5.37
CA SER A 46 -8.20 16.64 -6.74
C SER A 46 -6.94 16.01 -7.36
N GLY A 47 -6.97 15.87 -8.69
CA GLY A 47 -5.85 15.35 -9.46
C GLY A 47 -5.69 13.83 -9.41
N LEU A 48 -4.69 13.33 -10.14
CA LEU A 48 -4.39 11.90 -10.18
C LEU A 48 -3.84 11.46 -8.83
N SER A 49 -4.47 10.45 -8.23
CA SER A 49 -4.12 9.96 -6.90
C SER A 49 -3.86 8.46 -6.94
N ILE A 50 -2.86 8.01 -6.19
CA ILE A 50 -2.52 6.61 -6.01
C ILE A 50 -2.85 6.21 -4.57
N LEU A 51 -3.67 5.17 -4.42
CA LEU A 51 -3.93 4.52 -3.14
C LEU A 51 -3.42 3.08 -3.22
N PHE A 52 -2.32 2.80 -2.54
CA PHE A 52 -1.73 1.47 -2.45
C PHE A 52 -2.25 0.75 -1.19
N CYS A 53 -3.12 -0.24 -1.38
CA CYS A 53 -3.65 -1.06 -0.29
C CYS A 53 -2.74 -2.26 -0.03
N TYR A 54 -2.39 -2.47 1.24
CA TYR A 54 -1.56 -3.60 1.66
C TYR A 54 -2.09 -4.21 2.96
N PRO A 55 -1.92 -5.53 3.17
CA PRO A 55 -2.52 -6.21 4.31
C PRO A 55 -1.86 -5.81 5.62
N ARG A 56 -0.52 -5.68 5.62
CA ARG A 56 0.28 -5.49 6.82
C ARG A 56 1.69 -5.02 6.49
N THR A 57 2.23 -4.09 7.26
CA THR A 57 3.67 -3.83 7.40
C THR A 57 4.17 -4.60 8.61
N GLY A 58 5.28 -5.33 8.47
CA GLY A 58 5.96 -5.97 9.60
C GLY A 58 6.80 -4.96 10.38
N ALA A 59 6.90 -5.14 11.70
CA ALA A 59 7.70 -4.25 12.54
C ALA A 59 9.20 -4.51 12.34
N PRO A 60 10.07 -3.52 12.64
CA PRO A 60 11.50 -3.75 12.68
C PRO A 60 11.84 -4.96 13.58
N ASN A 61 12.63 -5.91 13.06
CA ASN A 61 13.03 -7.15 13.74
C ASN A 61 11.92 -8.17 14.00
N GLU A 62 10.76 -8.02 13.36
CA GLU A 62 9.69 -9.01 13.48
C GLU A 62 9.93 -10.24 12.59
N THR A 63 9.77 -11.43 13.17
CA THR A 63 9.79 -12.68 12.41
C THR A 63 8.41 -12.93 11.81
N ILE A 64 8.32 -12.90 10.48
CA ILE A 64 7.12 -13.31 9.75
C ILE A 64 6.92 -14.83 9.91
N THR A 65 5.72 -15.24 10.31
CA THR A 65 5.37 -16.66 10.49
C THR A 65 5.32 -17.42 9.17
N ASP A 66 5.55 -18.73 9.21
CA ASP A 66 5.44 -19.59 8.02
C ASP A 66 4.01 -19.62 7.46
N ASP A 67 3.01 -19.54 8.33
CA ASP A 67 1.60 -19.45 7.92
C ASP A 67 1.33 -18.20 7.07
N TRP A 68 1.97 -17.06 7.38
CA TRP A 68 1.86 -15.86 6.56
C TRP A 68 2.52 -16.04 5.18
N ASN A 69 3.62 -16.81 5.13
CA ASN A 69 4.33 -17.10 3.88
C ASN A 69 3.51 -18.00 2.96
N ALA A 70 2.65 -18.83 3.53
CA ALA A 70 1.79 -19.74 2.79
C ALA A 70 0.61 -19.03 2.09
N ILE A 71 0.27 -17.79 2.47
CA ILE A 71 -0.83 -17.04 1.86
C ILE A 71 -0.35 -16.40 0.54
N PRO A 72 -0.90 -16.77 -0.63
CA PRO A 72 -0.54 -16.15 -1.90
C PRO A 72 -0.74 -14.63 -1.87
N GLY A 73 0.30 -13.87 -2.21
CA GLY A 73 0.27 -12.40 -2.22
C GLY A 73 0.44 -11.71 -0.87
N ALA A 74 0.61 -12.44 0.24
CA ALA A 74 0.82 -11.84 1.56
C ALA A 74 2.25 -11.30 1.77
N ARG A 75 3.21 -11.75 0.96
CA ARG A 75 4.58 -11.22 0.88
C ARG A 75 4.65 -10.15 -0.22
N GLY A 76 5.41 -9.09 0.03
CA GLY A 76 5.73 -8.08 -0.99
C GLY A 76 5.29 -6.65 -0.65
N CYS A 77 4.44 -6.48 0.36
CA CYS A 77 3.97 -5.18 0.83
C CYS A 77 5.10 -4.22 1.23
N THR A 78 6.09 -4.66 2.01
CA THR A 78 7.26 -3.83 2.39
C THR A 78 8.11 -3.40 1.19
N PRO A 79 8.60 -4.31 0.32
CA PRO A 79 9.36 -3.88 -0.85
C PRO A 79 8.53 -2.99 -1.80
N GLN A 80 7.22 -3.21 -1.92
CA GLN A 80 6.35 -2.36 -2.72
C GLN A 80 6.13 -0.98 -2.09
N ALA A 81 5.95 -0.89 -0.76
CA ALA A 81 5.88 0.39 -0.07
C ALA A 81 7.20 1.18 -0.23
N CYS A 82 8.33 0.49 -0.13
CA CYS A 82 9.65 1.07 -0.40
C CYS A 82 9.78 1.55 -1.86
N SER A 83 9.31 0.78 -2.85
CA SER A 83 9.38 1.23 -4.25
C SER A 83 8.50 2.46 -4.51
N PHE A 84 7.32 2.56 -3.89
CA PHE A 84 6.50 3.78 -3.94
C PHE A 84 7.20 4.99 -3.31
N ARG A 85 7.86 4.80 -2.17
CA ARG A 85 8.66 5.85 -1.52
C ARG A 85 9.78 6.31 -2.44
N ASP A 86 10.55 5.36 -2.98
CA ASP A 86 11.75 5.65 -3.76
C ASP A 86 11.40 6.26 -5.14
N ALA A 87 10.23 5.94 -5.70
CA ALA A 87 9.72 6.50 -6.97
C ALA A 87 8.77 7.72 -6.78
N CYS A 88 8.62 8.25 -5.56
CA CYS A 88 7.64 9.30 -5.26
C CYS A 88 7.82 10.55 -6.13
N ASP A 89 9.06 11.00 -6.35
CA ASP A 89 9.34 12.18 -7.17
C ASP A 89 9.08 11.93 -8.66
N GLU A 90 9.33 10.70 -9.14
CA GLU A 90 8.99 10.30 -10.51
C GLU A 90 7.47 10.34 -10.73
N PHE A 91 6.69 9.76 -9.81
CA PHE A 91 5.23 9.83 -9.88
C PHE A 91 4.71 11.26 -9.90
N LYS A 92 5.27 12.14 -9.06
CA LYS A 92 4.91 13.57 -9.06
C LYS A 92 5.23 14.24 -10.40
N SER A 93 6.37 13.91 -11.01
CA SER A 93 6.75 14.43 -12.34
C SER A 93 5.77 14.00 -13.44
N LEU A 94 5.10 12.85 -13.27
CA LEU A 94 4.07 12.33 -14.16
C LEU A 94 2.66 12.88 -13.85
N GLY A 95 2.54 13.82 -12.91
CA GLY A 95 1.27 14.48 -12.56
C GLY A 95 0.48 13.80 -11.45
N VAL A 96 1.04 12.81 -10.76
CA VAL A 96 0.42 12.24 -9.56
C VAL A 96 0.48 13.29 -8.45
N SER A 97 -0.69 13.72 -8.01
CA SER A 97 -0.86 14.76 -6.99
C SER A 97 -0.78 14.19 -5.57
N ASN A 98 -1.30 12.97 -5.37
CA ASN A 98 -1.38 12.35 -4.05
C ASN A 98 -0.98 10.88 -4.11
N ILE A 99 -0.20 10.41 -3.13
CA ILE A 99 0.21 9.01 -2.98
C ILE A 99 0.00 8.62 -1.53
N PHE A 100 -0.78 7.56 -1.30
CA PHE A 100 -1.09 7.03 0.02
C PHE A 100 -0.87 5.52 0.07
N GLY A 101 -0.37 5.04 1.21
CA GLY A 101 -0.48 3.63 1.59
C GLY A 101 -1.64 3.45 2.56
N ALA A 102 -2.41 2.36 2.42
CA ALA A 102 -3.52 2.03 3.30
C ALA A 102 -3.43 0.57 3.75
N SER A 103 -3.58 0.34 5.06
CA SER A 103 -3.72 -1.00 5.64
C SER A 103 -4.76 -1.01 6.75
N THR A 104 -5.09 -2.20 7.21
CA THR A 104 -6.00 -2.41 8.35
C THR A 104 -5.31 -2.22 9.71
N GLN A 105 -4.02 -1.89 9.73
CA GLN A 105 -3.29 -1.60 10.97
C GLN A 105 -3.68 -0.23 11.52
N ASP A 106 -3.59 -0.08 12.83
CA ASP A 106 -3.90 1.18 13.51
C ASP A 106 -2.87 2.27 13.18
N THR A 107 -3.33 3.52 13.25
CA THR A 107 -2.53 4.69 12.85
C THR A 107 -1.22 4.84 13.65
N PRO A 108 -1.16 4.58 14.97
CA PRO A 108 0.10 4.64 15.71
C PRO A 108 1.16 3.67 15.17
N TYR A 109 0.76 2.44 14.84
CA TYR A 109 1.68 1.46 14.26
C TYR A 109 2.16 1.90 12.88
N GLN A 110 1.27 2.42 12.04
CA GLN A 110 1.63 2.94 10.71
C GLN A 110 2.56 4.16 10.79
N GLN A 111 2.48 4.97 11.87
CA GLN A 111 3.41 6.07 12.11
C GLN A 111 4.82 5.55 12.44
N GLU A 112 4.94 4.56 13.32
CA GLU A 112 6.23 3.94 13.65
C GLU A 112 6.88 3.30 12.42
N ALA A 113 6.11 2.63 11.57
CA ALA A 113 6.61 1.97 10.36
C ALA A 113 6.97 2.92 9.21
N LYS A 114 6.58 4.20 9.29
CA LYS A 114 6.91 5.24 8.31
C LYS A 114 8.33 5.78 8.49
N ASP A 115 8.81 5.83 9.73
CA ASP A 115 10.10 6.40 10.13
C ASP A 115 11.29 5.50 9.74
#